data_AF-A0A1V0A7C4-F1
#
_entry.id   AF-A0A1V0A7C4-F1
#
_cell.length_a   1.000
_cell.length_b   1.000
_cell.length_c   1.000
_cell.angle_alpha   90.00
_cell.angle_beta   90.00
_cell.angle_gamma   90.00
#
_symmetry.space_group_name_H-M   'P 1'
#
loop_
_entity.id
_entity.type
_entity.pdbx_description
1 polymer ?
#
loop_
_entity_poly.entity_id
_entity_poly.type
_entity_poly.pdbx_seq_one_letter_code
_entity_poly.pdbx_strand_id
1 'polypeptide(L)'
;MKIRLLAGLVVLGLAAVGCGGAKVDSGTTGSSAPAAGSSASASGAGTVKIAINPWVGYEASANVVAYLLKNELGYTVELPEIKEQLAWEGFETGDVDVIIENWGHPDLKKKFIDEKKVAQVAGSTGNKGVIGWYIPKWMADEHPDITDYKSLNKYASLFKTSESGDKGQLLFGDPSYVSNEEALIKNLKLNYKVVVGGSEAALIKSAQQAQEQKKPLLFYFWDPHWLFSKTDLVRVNLPAYTEGCDADPKKVACDYPEMDLDKIVSTKFAQTGGKAYELVKNFHWTNEDQNAVADDMTNNGMTGEQAAKKWVEANTAKWQAWIPK
;
A
#
# COMPACT_ATOMS: atom_id res chain seq x y z
N MET A 1 -37.44 -8.57 33.85
CA MET A 1 -38.01 -9.93 33.91
C MET A 1 -36.90 -10.93 33.58
N LYS A 2 -36.32 -11.53 34.64
CA LYS A 2 -35.82 -12.92 34.74
C LYS A 2 -34.93 -13.55 33.62
N ILE A 3 -33.65 -13.77 34.03
CA ILE A 3 -32.74 -14.95 33.86
C ILE A 3 -32.15 -15.23 32.44
N ARG A 4 -30.89 -15.67 32.18
CA ARG A 4 -29.86 -16.47 32.88
C ARG A 4 -28.41 -16.16 32.43
N LEU A 5 -27.49 -16.11 33.40
CA LEU A 5 -26.05 -16.35 33.24
C LEU A 5 -25.78 -17.84 32.92
N LEU A 6 -24.78 -18.12 32.10
CA LEU A 6 -24.07 -19.40 32.03
C LEU A 6 -22.57 -19.13 32.11
N ALA A 7 -21.99 -19.56 33.23
CA ALA A 7 -20.56 -19.61 33.47
C ALA A 7 -19.99 -20.93 32.94
N GLY A 8 -18.93 -20.88 32.15
CA GLY A 8 -18.16 -22.05 31.72
C GLY A 8 -16.89 -22.18 32.55
N LEU A 9 -16.73 -23.31 33.24
CA LEU A 9 -15.53 -23.69 33.98
C LEU A 9 -14.39 -24.05 33.03
N VAL A 10 -13.19 -23.49 33.29
CA VAL A 10 -11.91 -23.98 32.75
C VAL A 10 -11.25 -24.86 33.80
N VAL A 11 -10.98 -26.12 33.45
CA VAL A 11 -10.23 -27.07 34.27
C VAL A 11 -8.75 -27.00 33.86
N LEU A 12 -7.90 -26.54 34.77
CA LEU A 12 -6.43 -26.62 34.65
C LEU A 12 -5.97 -28.04 35.06
N GLY A 13 -5.31 -28.75 34.16
CA GLY A 13 -4.58 -29.98 34.47
C GLY A 13 -3.10 -29.68 34.76
N LEU A 14 -2.69 -29.78 36.02
CA LEU A 14 -1.28 -29.90 36.41
C LEU A 14 -0.84 -31.36 36.28
N ALA A 15 0.27 -31.61 35.57
CA ALA A 15 1.00 -32.88 35.66
C ALA A 15 2.40 -32.60 36.21
N ALA A 16 2.69 -33.16 37.39
CA ALA A 16 4.00 -33.21 38.02
C ALA A 16 4.51 -34.65 37.98
N VAL A 17 5.71 -34.85 37.42
CA VAL A 17 6.55 -36.06 37.53
C VAL A 17 7.98 -35.54 37.32
N GLY A 18 9.02 -35.82 38.09
CA GLY A 18 9.27 -36.72 39.19
C GLY A 18 10.79 -36.94 39.22
N CYS A 19 11.46 -36.65 40.34
CA CYS A 19 12.90 -36.87 40.51
C CYS A 19 13.22 -38.37 40.51
N GLY A 20 14.24 -38.78 39.74
CA GLY A 20 14.79 -40.14 39.75
C GLY A 20 16.32 -40.11 39.75
N GLY A 21 16.91 -40.75 40.76
CA GLY A 21 18.30 -40.61 41.19
C GLY A 21 19.39 -41.23 40.31
N ALA A 22 20.62 -40.91 40.74
CA ALA A 22 21.90 -41.22 40.14
C ALA A 22 22.27 -42.71 40.07
N LYS A 23 23.10 -43.05 39.08
CA LYS A 23 24.19 -44.02 39.23
C LYS A 23 25.47 -43.47 38.59
N VAL A 24 26.50 -43.41 39.42
CA VAL A 24 27.91 -43.23 39.07
C VAL A 24 28.42 -44.57 38.57
N ASP A 25 29.12 -44.57 37.43
CA ASP A 25 30.00 -45.67 37.08
C ASP A 25 31.33 -45.11 36.58
N SER A 26 32.41 -45.64 37.15
CA SER A 26 33.78 -45.20 37.01
C SER A 26 34.52 -46.09 36.02
N GLY A 27 35.05 -45.52 34.93
CA GLY A 27 35.89 -46.22 33.97
C GLY A 27 36.72 -45.25 33.15
N THR A 28 38.02 -45.21 33.41
CA THR A 28 39.03 -44.44 32.66
C THR A 28 39.50 -45.26 31.45
N THR A 29 39.57 -44.67 30.25
CA THR A 29 40.66 -44.74 29.24
C THR A 29 40.13 -44.45 27.82
N GLY A 30 40.91 -43.70 27.02
CA GLY A 30 40.88 -43.79 25.56
C GLY A 30 40.37 -42.55 24.81
N SER A 31 41.32 -41.72 24.37
CA SER A 31 41.13 -40.55 23.51
C SER A 31 40.60 -40.91 22.11
N SER A 32 39.51 -40.30 21.67
CA SER A 32 39.26 -39.91 20.28
C SER A 32 38.16 -38.85 20.25
N ALA A 33 38.55 -37.60 19.98
CA ALA A 33 37.62 -36.49 19.86
C ALA A 33 36.78 -36.68 18.58
N PRO A 34 35.44 -36.71 18.64
CA PRO A 34 34.64 -36.57 17.44
C PRO A 34 34.79 -35.14 16.95
N ALA A 35 35.18 -34.99 15.68
CA ALA A 35 35.12 -33.71 15.00
C ALA A 35 33.67 -33.22 15.08
N ALA A 36 33.45 -32.18 15.88
CA ALA A 36 32.22 -31.42 15.85
C ALA A 36 32.14 -30.77 14.46
N GLY A 37 31.45 -31.45 13.53
CA GLY A 37 30.90 -30.79 12.38
C GLY A 37 29.98 -29.70 12.91
N SER A 38 30.41 -28.46 12.83
CA SER A 38 29.53 -27.31 12.92
C SER A 38 28.52 -27.43 11.80
N SER A 39 27.44 -28.16 12.04
CA SER A 39 26.17 -27.88 11.40
C SER A 39 25.90 -26.41 11.71
N ALA A 40 26.10 -25.55 10.71
CA ALA A 40 25.56 -24.22 10.73
C ALA A 40 24.05 -24.39 10.93
N SER A 41 23.61 -24.28 12.17
CA SER A 41 22.22 -24.02 12.49
C SER A 41 21.89 -22.76 11.69
N ALA A 42 21.06 -22.90 10.66
CA ALA A 42 20.48 -21.75 10.00
C ALA A 42 19.90 -20.88 11.11
N SER A 43 20.53 -19.74 11.39
CA SER A 43 19.88 -18.68 12.14
C SER A 43 18.59 -18.42 11.40
N GLY A 44 17.45 -18.82 11.98
CA GLY A 44 16.15 -18.63 11.33
C GLY A 44 16.09 -17.20 10.83
N ALA A 45 15.78 -17.03 9.53
CA ALA A 45 15.76 -15.71 8.94
C ALA A 45 14.76 -14.84 9.73
N GLY A 46 15.11 -13.57 9.95
CA GLY A 46 14.37 -12.68 10.83
C GLY A 46 12.94 -12.39 10.35
N THR A 47 12.22 -11.57 11.12
CA THR A 47 10.92 -11.04 10.71
C THR A 47 11.12 -9.74 9.95
N VAL A 48 10.41 -9.56 8.84
CA VAL A 48 10.30 -8.31 8.08
C VAL A 48 8.88 -7.78 8.20
N LYS A 49 8.72 -6.51 8.59
CA LYS A 49 7.41 -5.87 8.70
C LYS A 49 7.18 -4.91 7.53
N ILE A 50 6.32 -5.29 6.59
CA ILE A 50 5.95 -4.44 5.45
C ILE A 50 4.59 -3.84 5.76
N ALA A 51 4.51 -2.51 5.91
CA ALA A 51 3.23 -1.83 6.09
C ALA A 51 2.25 -2.23 4.96
N ILE A 52 0.94 -2.21 5.21
CA ILE A 52 -0.08 -2.28 4.16
C ILE A 52 -0.90 -1.00 4.23
N ASN A 53 -0.75 -0.14 3.23
CA ASN A 53 -1.59 1.04 3.08
C ASN A 53 -2.87 0.68 2.30
N PRO A 54 -4.00 1.39 2.52
CA PRO A 54 -5.31 0.91 2.11
C PRO A 54 -5.62 1.22 0.63
N TRP A 55 -4.79 0.71 -0.28
CA TRP A 55 -5.09 0.60 -1.71
C TRP A 55 -4.51 -0.68 -2.31
N VAL A 56 -5.24 -1.32 -3.23
CA VAL A 56 -4.93 -2.69 -3.67
C VAL A 56 -3.65 -2.78 -4.49
N GLY A 57 -3.25 -1.70 -5.18
CA GLY A 57 -1.95 -1.63 -5.87
C GLY A 57 -0.78 -1.78 -4.91
N TYR A 58 -0.86 -1.16 -3.73
CA TYR A 58 0.12 -1.33 -2.66
C TYR A 58 0.16 -2.76 -2.18
N GLU A 59 -1.02 -3.31 -1.86
CA GLU A 59 -1.17 -4.65 -1.31
C GLU A 59 -0.60 -5.71 -2.26
N ALA A 60 -0.78 -5.53 -3.57
CA ALA A 60 -0.16 -6.33 -4.61
C ALA A 60 1.38 -6.30 -4.54
N SER A 61 1.99 -5.12 -4.52
CA SER A 61 3.45 -4.94 -4.38
C SER A 61 3.98 -5.62 -3.11
N ALA A 62 3.31 -5.39 -1.98
CA ALA A 62 3.72 -5.93 -0.69
C ALA A 62 3.63 -7.47 -0.65
N ASN A 63 2.56 -8.06 -1.21
CA ASN A 63 2.40 -9.51 -1.23
C ASN A 63 3.42 -10.21 -2.15
N VAL A 64 3.80 -9.61 -3.29
CA VAL A 64 4.85 -10.17 -4.16
C VAL A 64 6.20 -10.20 -3.44
N VAL A 65 6.59 -9.08 -2.81
CA VAL A 65 7.83 -9.02 -2.04
C VAL A 65 7.78 -9.97 -0.84
N ALA A 66 6.67 -10.02 -0.12
CA ALA A 66 6.47 -10.95 0.99
C ALA A 66 6.55 -12.42 0.56
N TYR A 67 6.00 -12.76 -0.61
CA TYR A 67 6.05 -14.11 -1.14
C TYR A 67 7.49 -14.55 -1.40
N LEU A 68 8.30 -13.69 -2.04
CA LEU A 68 9.71 -13.97 -2.31
C LEU A 68 10.53 -14.06 -1.02
N LEU A 69 10.31 -13.15 -0.06
CA LEU A 69 10.97 -13.19 1.25
C LEU A 69 10.71 -14.52 1.98
N LYS A 70 9.46 -15.00 1.97
CA LYS A 70 9.07 -16.26 2.63
C LYS A 70 9.61 -17.49 1.90
N ASN A 71 9.37 -17.59 0.60
CA ASN A 71 9.54 -18.83 -0.15
C ASN A 71 10.95 -18.99 -0.74
N GLU A 72 11.64 -17.90 -1.06
CA GLU A 72 12.98 -17.94 -1.65
C GLU A 72 14.09 -17.66 -0.62
N LEU A 73 13.79 -16.86 0.41
CA LEU A 73 14.79 -16.42 1.40
C LEU A 73 14.53 -16.92 2.83
N GLY A 74 13.38 -17.56 3.08
CA GLY A 74 13.04 -18.19 4.36
C GLY A 74 12.68 -17.22 5.50
N TYR A 75 12.45 -15.94 5.22
CA TYR A 75 12.08 -14.93 6.23
C TYR A 75 10.62 -15.08 6.69
N THR A 76 10.35 -14.68 7.92
CA THR A 76 8.97 -14.42 8.35
C THR A 76 8.58 -13.01 7.90
N VAL A 77 7.35 -12.82 7.42
CA VAL A 77 6.87 -11.50 7.01
C VAL A 77 5.55 -11.20 7.70
N GLU A 78 5.49 -10.05 8.34
CA GLU A 78 4.29 -9.45 8.91
C GLU A 78 3.83 -8.31 7.99
N LEU A 79 2.51 -8.21 7.79
CA LEU A 79 1.88 -7.22 6.92
C LEU A 79 0.91 -6.34 7.73
N PRO A 80 1.39 -5.48 8.64
CA PRO A 80 0.51 -4.64 9.45
C PRO A 80 -0.27 -3.64 8.58
N GLU A 81 -1.59 -3.70 8.66
CA GLU A 81 -2.47 -2.68 8.08
C GLU A 81 -2.30 -1.35 8.83
N ILE A 82 -1.86 -0.33 8.11
CA ILE A 82 -1.54 0.97 8.69
C ILE A 82 -1.81 2.07 7.67
N LYS A 83 -2.34 3.20 8.13
CA LYS A 83 -2.56 4.37 7.27
C LYS A 83 -1.23 4.92 6.77
N GLU A 84 -1.22 5.43 5.55
CA GLU A 84 -0.02 5.89 4.84
C GLU A 84 0.89 6.77 5.71
N GLN A 85 0.37 7.86 6.26
CA GLN A 85 1.17 8.78 7.10
C GLN A 85 1.64 8.14 8.42
N LEU A 86 0.83 7.26 9.02
CA LEU A 86 1.18 6.58 10.27
C LEU A 86 2.28 5.52 10.06
N ALA A 87 2.41 4.96 8.84
CA ALA A 87 3.46 4.01 8.52
C ALA A 87 4.86 4.59 8.75
N TRP A 88 5.03 5.90 8.54
CA TRP A 88 6.28 6.61 8.78
C TRP A 88 6.65 6.69 10.27
N GLU A 89 5.66 6.88 11.15
CA GLU A 89 5.87 6.85 12.61
C GLU A 89 6.29 5.45 13.07
N GLY A 90 5.81 4.40 12.39
CA GLY A 90 6.19 3.01 12.65
C GLY A 90 7.69 2.71 12.51
N PHE A 91 8.44 3.54 11.77
CA PHE A 91 9.90 3.40 11.70
C PHE A 91 10.61 3.72 13.03
N GLU A 92 10.05 4.61 13.85
CA GLU A 92 10.63 4.96 15.15
C GLU A 92 10.38 3.87 16.19
N THR A 93 9.18 3.28 16.17
CA THR A 93 8.78 2.24 17.13
C THR A 93 9.30 0.85 16.75
N GLY A 94 9.69 0.65 15.49
CA GLY A 94 10.05 -0.67 14.95
C GLY A 94 8.84 -1.53 14.60
N ASP A 95 7.68 -0.90 14.41
CA ASP A 95 6.45 -1.57 13.95
C ASP A 95 6.41 -1.70 12.42
N VAL A 96 7.22 -0.91 11.71
CA VAL A 96 7.37 -0.96 10.25
C VAL A 96 8.85 -1.00 9.89
N ASP A 97 9.22 -1.90 8.99
CA ASP A 97 10.54 -1.94 8.35
C ASP A 97 10.51 -1.36 6.94
N VAL A 98 9.41 -1.55 6.22
CA VAL A 98 9.27 -1.21 4.80
C VAL A 98 7.93 -0.54 4.52
N ILE A 99 7.99 0.62 3.87
CA ILE A 99 6.91 1.18 3.05
C ILE A 99 7.29 0.86 1.60
N ILE A 100 6.57 -0.05 0.97
CA ILE A 100 6.96 -0.59 -0.35
C ILE A 100 6.60 0.36 -1.50
N GLU A 101 5.70 1.31 -1.27
CA GLU A 101 5.20 2.23 -2.28
C GLU A 101 4.80 3.55 -1.64
N ASN A 102 5.59 4.59 -1.88
CA ASN A 102 5.39 5.93 -1.31
C ASN A 102 4.93 6.91 -2.41
N TRP A 103 3.74 7.49 -2.24
CA TRP A 103 3.12 8.44 -3.19
C TRP A 103 3.57 9.90 -2.99
N GLY A 104 4.85 10.09 -2.71
CA GLY A 104 5.43 11.41 -2.46
C GLY A 104 4.99 12.00 -1.12
N HIS A 105 5.95 12.38 -0.28
CA HIS A 105 5.70 13.04 1.01
C HIS A 105 6.97 13.83 1.39
N PRO A 106 7.24 14.99 0.77
CA PRO A 106 8.48 15.72 0.99
C PRO A 106 8.64 16.17 2.45
N ASP A 107 7.55 16.48 3.13
CA ASP A 107 7.51 16.82 4.55
C ASP A 107 7.84 15.60 5.44
N LEU A 108 7.30 14.41 5.13
CA LEU A 108 7.63 13.19 5.88
C LEU A 108 9.06 12.72 5.60
N LYS A 109 9.54 12.83 4.35
CA LYS A 109 10.96 12.58 4.02
C LYS A 109 11.87 13.50 4.84
N LYS A 110 11.60 14.81 4.85
CA LYS A 110 12.36 15.76 5.65
C LYS A 110 12.35 15.38 7.14
N LYS A 111 11.17 15.10 7.70
CA LYS A 111 11.01 14.75 9.12
C LYS A 111 11.72 13.45 9.49
N PHE A 112 11.49 12.36 8.76
CA PHE A 112 11.92 11.01 9.17
C PHE A 112 13.30 10.61 8.64
N ILE A 113 13.70 11.13 7.47
CA ILE A 113 15.00 10.85 6.85
C ILE A 113 16.03 11.90 7.27
N ASP A 114 15.74 13.19 7.08
CA ASP A 114 16.77 14.23 7.28
C ASP A 114 16.93 14.60 8.75
N GLU A 115 15.81 14.87 9.44
CA GLU A 115 15.79 15.35 10.81
C GLU A 115 15.96 14.19 11.81
N LYS A 116 15.10 13.17 11.76
CA LYS A 116 15.11 12.04 12.70
C LYS A 116 16.09 10.93 12.33
N LYS A 117 16.42 10.76 11.05
CA LYS A 117 17.35 9.74 10.52
C LYS A 117 16.94 8.29 10.84
N VAL A 118 15.65 8.05 11.00
CA VAL A 118 15.08 6.72 11.29
C VAL A 118 14.62 5.99 10.02
N ALA A 119 14.58 6.67 8.88
CA ALA A 119 14.20 6.11 7.60
C ALA A 119 15.20 6.52 6.50
N GLN A 120 15.17 5.80 5.38
CA GLN A 120 15.94 6.11 4.18
C GLN A 120 15.23 5.64 2.92
N VAL A 121 15.51 6.30 1.80
CA VAL A 121 15.03 5.88 0.47
C VAL A 121 15.77 4.60 0.03
N ALA A 122 15.02 3.60 -0.41
CA ALA A 122 15.51 2.33 -0.94
C ALA A 122 15.37 2.24 -2.48
N GLY A 123 15.07 3.35 -3.15
CA GLY A 123 15.00 3.49 -4.60
C GLY A 123 13.58 3.35 -5.16
N SER A 124 13.44 3.56 -6.47
CA SER A 124 12.17 3.48 -7.20
C SER A 124 11.59 2.06 -7.18
N THR A 125 10.27 1.93 -7.09
CA THR A 125 9.54 0.66 -7.34
C THR A 125 9.44 0.35 -8.83
N GLY A 126 9.71 1.32 -9.70
CA GLY A 126 9.46 1.26 -11.14
C GLY A 126 8.07 1.72 -11.55
N ASN A 127 7.17 1.93 -10.59
CA ASN A 127 5.84 2.44 -10.85
C ASN A 127 5.88 3.96 -11.05
N LYS A 128 5.13 4.43 -12.06
CA LYS A 128 4.87 5.85 -12.30
C LYS A 128 3.43 6.13 -11.94
N GLY A 129 3.22 6.89 -10.87
CA GLY A 129 1.89 7.21 -10.36
C GLY A 129 1.47 8.63 -10.75
N VAL A 130 0.22 8.80 -11.14
CA VAL A 130 -0.38 10.11 -11.37
C VAL A 130 -1.79 10.14 -10.77
N ILE A 131 -1.97 11.02 -9.78
CA ILE A 131 -3.27 11.31 -9.18
C ILE A 131 -4.05 12.25 -10.14
N GLY A 132 -5.36 12.18 -10.13
CA GLY A 132 -6.19 13.10 -10.91
C GLY A 132 -7.66 13.02 -10.57
N TRP A 133 -8.45 13.82 -11.29
CA TRP A 133 -9.90 13.77 -11.24
C TRP A 133 -10.42 13.06 -12.48
N TYR A 134 -11.45 12.24 -12.29
CA TYR A 134 -12.00 11.41 -13.35
C TYR A 134 -13.53 11.51 -13.37
N ILE A 135 -14.08 11.25 -14.55
CA ILE A 135 -15.51 11.13 -14.81
C ILE A 135 -15.78 9.85 -15.62
N PRO A 136 -17.00 9.29 -15.56
CA PRO A 136 -17.42 8.24 -16.48
C PRO A 136 -17.36 8.69 -17.95
N LYS A 137 -16.93 7.81 -18.86
CA LYS A 137 -16.79 8.14 -20.29
C LYS A 137 -18.08 8.66 -20.92
N TRP A 138 -19.24 8.14 -20.52
CA TRP A 138 -20.53 8.60 -21.09
C TRP A 138 -20.75 10.10 -20.85
N MET A 139 -20.23 10.67 -19.76
CA MET A 139 -20.33 12.11 -19.49
C MET A 139 -19.49 12.91 -20.49
N ALA A 140 -18.28 12.46 -20.79
CA ALA A 140 -17.42 13.11 -21.77
C ALA A 140 -18.02 13.01 -23.18
N ASP A 141 -18.68 11.90 -23.50
CA ASP A 141 -19.34 11.72 -24.79
C ASP A 141 -20.59 12.64 -24.94
N GLU A 142 -21.36 12.85 -23.87
CA GLU A 142 -22.55 13.73 -23.86
C GLU A 142 -22.20 15.22 -23.64
N HIS A 143 -21.10 15.51 -22.95
CA HIS A 143 -20.63 16.85 -22.59
C HIS A 143 -19.13 17.00 -22.87
N PRO A 144 -18.68 17.13 -24.13
CA PRO A 144 -17.26 17.08 -24.47
C PRO A 144 -16.37 18.13 -23.78
N ASP A 145 -16.92 19.27 -23.37
CA ASP A 145 -16.22 20.33 -22.65
C ASP A 145 -16.07 20.06 -21.14
N ILE A 146 -16.73 19.05 -20.57
CA ILE A 146 -16.72 18.73 -19.13
C ILE A 146 -15.35 18.28 -18.62
N THR A 147 -14.47 17.81 -19.51
CA THR A 147 -13.11 17.39 -19.18
C THR A 147 -12.16 18.57 -19.01
N ASP A 148 -12.55 19.81 -19.31
CA ASP A 148 -11.78 21.00 -18.94
C ASP A 148 -12.30 21.54 -17.59
N TYR A 149 -11.40 21.68 -16.60
CA TYR A 149 -11.75 22.20 -15.29
C TYR A 149 -12.51 23.54 -15.34
N LYS A 150 -12.24 24.38 -16.36
CA LYS A 150 -12.92 25.67 -16.56
C LYS A 150 -14.42 25.51 -16.82
N SER A 151 -14.83 24.39 -17.40
CA SER A 151 -16.22 24.09 -17.72
C SER A 151 -16.96 23.41 -16.57
N LEU A 152 -16.28 22.87 -15.56
CA LEU A 152 -16.92 22.09 -14.49
C LEU A 152 -18.06 22.85 -13.79
N ASN A 153 -17.95 24.16 -13.61
CA ASN A 153 -19.00 24.96 -12.96
C ASN A 153 -20.32 24.99 -13.74
N LYS A 154 -20.29 24.84 -15.07
CA LYS A 154 -21.49 24.70 -15.91
C LYS A 154 -22.30 23.44 -15.54
N TYR A 155 -21.60 22.42 -15.03
CA TYR A 155 -22.15 21.10 -14.73
C TYR A 155 -22.32 20.82 -13.23
N ALA A 156 -21.95 21.76 -12.35
CA ALA A 156 -21.98 21.55 -10.90
C ALA A 156 -23.33 21.07 -10.37
N SER A 157 -24.44 21.48 -10.98
CA SER A 157 -25.79 21.02 -10.62
C SER A 157 -26.02 19.52 -10.85
N LEU A 158 -25.34 18.91 -11.83
CA LEU A 158 -25.46 17.47 -12.13
C LEU A 158 -24.86 16.61 -11.02
N PHE A 159 -23.86 17.14 -10.31
CA PHE A 159 -23.13 16.43 -9.27
C PHE A 159 -23.67 16.70 -7.86
N LYS A 160 -24.81 17.37 -7.69
CA LYS A 160 -25.37 17.66 -6.37
C LYS A 160 -25.78 16.38 -5.64
N THR A 161 -25.41 16.30 -4.37
CA THR A 161 -25.83 15.25 -3.42
C THR A 161 -26.33 15.90 -2.13
N SER A 162 -26.94 15.10 -1.25
CA SER A 162 -27.30 15.56 0.10
C SER A 162 -26.11 16.08 0.89
N GLU A 163 -24.93 15.51 0.66
CA GLU A 163 -23.68 15.79 1.34
C GLU A 163 -22.99 17.04 0.79
N SER A 164 -23.17 17.33 -0.51
CA SER A 164 -22.62 18.51 -1.16
C SER A 164 -23.51 19.75 -1.07
N GLY A 165 -24.80 19.56 -0.76
CA GLY A 165 -25.79 20.64 -0.65
C GLY A 165 -26.00 21.38 -1.97
N ASP A 166 -25.82 22.71 -1.97
CA ASP A 166 -25.98 23.52 -3.17
C ASP A 166 -24.80 23.49 -4.16
N LYS A 167 -23.73 22.78 -3.81
CA LYS A 167 -22.53 22.62 -4.65
C LYS A 167 -22.51 21.26 -5.34
N GLY A 168 -21.75 21.14 -6.41
CA GLY A 168 -21.43 19.83 -6.99
C GLY A 168 -20.55 19.00 -6.05
N GLN A 169 -20.70 17.69 -6.07
CA GLN A 169 -19.83 16.77 -5.36
C GLN A 169 -18.56 16.51 -6.18
N LEU A 170 -17.41 16.59 -5.51
CA LEU A 170 -16.22 15.83 -5.88
C LEU A 170 -16.05 14.71 -4.85
N LEU A 171 -16.18 13.46 -5.29
CA LEU A 171 -16.06 12.30 -4.40
C LEU A 171 -14.57 12.01 -4.13
N PHE A 172 -14.19 11.96 -2.86
CA PHE A 172 -12.84 11.68 -2.40
C PHE A 172 -12.77 10.35 -1.62
N GLY A 173 -11.60 9.74 -1.57
CA GLY A 173 -11.35 8.42 -0.99
C GLY A 173 -11.15 8.44 0.54
N ASP A 174 -10.15 7.68 0.99
CA ASP A 174 -9.73 7.68 2.40
C ASP A 174 -9.05 9.03 2.76
N PRO A 175 -9.40 9.65 3.91
CA PRO A 175 -8.78 10.89 4.38
C PRO A 175 -7.25 10.88 4.53
N SER A 176 -6.63 9.70 4.57
CA SER A 176 -5.17 9.56 4.71
C SER A 176 -4.40 9.67 3.39
N TYR A 177 -5.08 9.60 2.24
CA TYR A 177 -4.43 9.74 0.93
C TYR A 177 -3.88 11.15 0.74
N VAL A 178 -2.84 11.25 -0.09
CA VAL A 178 -2.33 12.53 -0.59
C VAL A 178 -3.45 13.31 -1.30
N SER A 179 -3.72 14.53 -0.87
CA SER A 179 -4.90 15.30 -1.30
C SER A 179 -4.61 16.79 -1.45
N ASN A 180 -5.11 17.38 -2.53
CA ASN A 180 -5.07 18.81 -2.85
C ASN A 180 -6.48 19.35 -3.16
N GLU A 181 -7.53 18.52 -3.03
CA GLU A 181 -8.87 18.77 -3.56
C GLU A 181 -9.49 20.05 -3.02
N GLU A 182 -9.37 20.30 -1.71
CA GLU A 182 -9.90 21.53 -1.10
C GLU A 182 -9.20 22.78 -1.63
N ALA A 183 -7.86 22.73 -1.77
CA ALA A 183 -7.06 23.83 -2.29
C ALA A 183 -7.39 24.08 -3.77
N LEU A 184 -7.47 23.02 -4.58
CA LEU A 184 -7.85 23.07 -5.99
C LEU A 184 -9.24 23.68 -6.18
N ILE A 185 -10.25 23.17 -5.48
CA ILE A 185 -11.62 23.69 -5.57
C ILE A 185 -11.65 25.18 -5.21
N LYS A 186 -10.97 25.58 -4.13
CA LYS A 186 -10.92 26.97 -3.69
C LYS A 186 -10.20 27.87 -4.69
N ASN A 187 -8.98 27.50 -5.08
CA ASN A 187 -8.07 28.35 -5.86
C ASN A 187 -8.48 28.42 -7.34
N LEU A 188 -9.10 27.36 -7.86
CA LEU A 188 -9.71 27.33 -9.20
C LEU A 188 -11.15 27.88 -9.23
N LYS A 189 -11.66 28.33 -8.08
CA LYS A 189 -13.00 28.94 -7.93
C LYS A 189 -14.13 28.02 -8.42
N LEU A 190 -14.03 26.74 -8.08
CA LEU A 190 -15.00 25.72 -8.46
C LEU A 190 -16.18 25.70 -7.48
N ASN A 191 -17.40 25.56 -7.99
CA ASN A 191 -18.63 25.44 -7.21
C ASN A 191 -18.87 23.99 -6.77
N TYR A 192 -17.86 23.42 -6.14
CA TYR A 192 -17.84 22.03 -5.70
C TYR A 192 -17.53 21.93 -4.21
N LYS A 193 -17.84 20.78 -3.63
CA LYS A 193 -17.48 20.39 -2.27
C LYS A 193 -16.88 18.98 -2.32
N VAL A 194 -15.78 18.80 -1.59
CA VAL A 194 -15.22 17.46 -1.35
C VAL A 194 -16.18 16.68 -0.46
N VAL A 195 -16.61 15.51 -0.93
CA VAL A 195 -17.38 14.55 -0.13
C VAL A 195 -16.53 13.30 0.04
N VAL A 196 -16.28 12.93 1.29
CA VAL A 196 -15.41 11.80 1.63
C VAL A 196 -16.23 10.51 1.57
N GLY A 197 -15.95 9.67 0.58
CA GLY A 197 -16.50 8.32 0.42
C GLY A 197 -15.79 7.27 1.28
N GLY A 198 -14.55 7.55 1.71
CA GLY A 198 -13.89 6.87 2.83
C GLY A 198 -13.07 5.62 2.50
N SER A 199 -13.02 5.15 1.24
CA SER A 199 -12.15 4.04 0.83
C SER A 199 -11.98 3.95 -0.69
N GLU A 200 -10.90 3.30 -1.15
CA GLU A 200 -10.71 2.90 -2.56
C GLU A 200 -11.90 2.06 -3.07
N ALA A 201 -12.35 1.06 -2.29
CA ALA A 201 -13.48 0.21 -2.67
C ALA A 201 -14.77 1.01 -2.93
N ALA A 202 -15.01 2.06 -2.14
CA ALA A 202 -16.15 2.96 -2.35
C ALA A 202 -16.00 3.79 -3.63
N LEU A 203 -14.79 4.26 -3.96
CA LEU A 203 -14.51 4.98 -5.22
C LEU A 203 -14.73 4.07 -6.43
N ILE A 204 -14.15 2.87 -6.41
CA ILE A 204 -14.29 1.86 -7.48
C ILE A 204 -15.77 1.56 -7.75
N LYS A 205 -16.51 1.23 -6.69
CA LYS A 205 -17.94 0.91 -6.81
C LYS A 205 -18.73 2.09 -7.36
N SER A 206 -18.43 3.31 -6.89
CA SER A 206 -19.10 4.52 -7.38
C SER A 206 -18.81 4.74 -8.87
N ALA A 207 -17.57 4.57 -9.30
CA ALA A 207 -17.16 4.71 -10.70
C ALA A 207 -17.84 3.68 -11.62
N GLN A 208 -17.85 2.41 -11.22
CA GLN A 208 -18.54 1.34 -11.96
C GLN A 208 -20.03 1.63 -12.09
N GLN A 209 -20.71 1.94 -10.97
CA GLN A 209 -22.13 2.27 -10.99
C GLN A 209 -22.43 3.53 -11.80
N ALA A 210 -21.57 4.53 -11.72
CA ALA A 210 -21.71 5.78 -12.46
C ALA A 210 -21.61 5.54 -13.97
N GLN A 211 -20.70 4.67 -14.41
CA GLN A 211 -20.55 4.28 -15.81
C GLN A 211 -21.72 3.40 -16.28
N GLU A 212 -22.07 2.35 -15.55
CA GLU A 212 -23.12 1.39 -15.92
C GLU A 212 -24.53 2.02 -15.93
N GLN A 213 -24.82 2.87 -14.95
CA GLN A 213 -26.16 3.42 -14.73
C GLN A 213 -26.30 4.85 -15.25
N LYS A 214 -25.28 5.36 -15.96
CA LYS A 214 -25.21 6.74 -16.43
C LYS A 214 -25.51 7.78 -15.34
N LYS A 215 -24.93 7.60 -14.16
CA LYS A 215 -25.08 8.54 -13.02
C LYS A 215 -23.90 9.51 -12.99
N PRO A 216 -24.12 10.84 -12.91
CA PRO A 216 -23.03 11.79 -12.85
C PRO A 216 -22.07 11.51 -11.69
N LEU A 217 -20.77 11.48 -11.98
CA LEU A 217 -19.72 11.33 -10.97
C LEU A 217 -18.48 12.12 -11.38
N LEU A 218 -18.01 12.98 -10.49
CA LEU A 218 -16.66 13.56 -10.51
C LEU A 218 -15.95 13.04 -9.26
N PHE A 219 -14.81 12.40 -9.43
CA PHE A 219 -14.12 11.78 -8.31
C PHE A 219 -12.60 11.82 -8.43
N TYR A 220 -11.95 11.78 -7.27
CA TYR A 220 -10.53 11.59 -7.11
C TYR A 220 -10.14 10.15 -7.42
N PHE A 221 -9.07 9.95 -8.19
CA PHE A 221 -8.46 8.64 -8.39
C PHE A 221 -7.01 8.76 -8.84
N TRP A 222 -6.38 7.65 -9.24
CA TRP A 222 -5.01 7.62 -9.74
C TRP A 222 -4.82 6.58 -10.82
N ASP A 223 -3.78 6.77 -11.62
CA ASP A 223 -3.24 5.83 -12.60
C ASP A 223 -1.77 5.53 -12.23
N PRO A 224 -1.28 4.29 -12.30
CA PRO A 224 -1.92 3.07 -12.80
C PRO A 224 -3.01 2.55 -11.88
N HIS A 225 -4.07 2.01 -12.47
CA HIS A 225 -5.03 1.22 -11.71
C HIS A 225 -5.80 0.22 -12.59
N TRP A 226 -6.04 -1.01 -12.10
CA TRP A 226 -6.75 -2.06 -12.85
C TRP A 226 -8.15 -1.62 -13.31
N LEU A 227 -8.80 -0.71 -12.56
CA LEU A 227 -10.14 -0.19 -12.83
C LEU A 227 -10.29 0.33 -14.26
N PHE A 228 -9.25 1.00 -14.80
CA PHE A 228 -9.30 1.57 -16.15
C PHE A 228 -9.41 0.51 -17.26
N SER A 229 -9.10 -0.76 -16.96
CA SER A 229 -9.30 -1.87 -17.90
C SER A 229 -10.74 -2.41 -17.91
N LYS A 230 -11.54 -2.10 -16.88
CA LYS A 230 -12.91 -2.62 -16.69
C LYS A 230 -13.97 -1.53 -16.78
N THR A 231 -13.60 -0.28 -16.53
CA THR A 231 -14.50 0.88 -16.49
C THR A 231 -13.91 2.00 -17.32
N ASP A 232 -14.62 2.39 -18.37
CA ASP A 232 -14.19 3.51 -19.21
C ASP A 232 -14.37 4.83 -18.45
N LEU A 233 -13.25 5.41 -18.05
CA LEU A 233 -13.16 6.67 -17.33
C LEU A 233 -12.33 7.65 -18.14
N VAL A 234 -12.64 8.93 -17.99
CA VAL A 234 -11.92 10.01 -18.66
C VAL A 234 -11.39 10.97 -17.61
N ARG A 235 -10.11 11.31 -17.73
CA ARG A 235 -9.45 12.27 -16.86
C ARG A 235 -9.95 13.69 -17.15
N VAL A 236 -10.16 14.47 -16.10
CA VAL A 236 -10.39 15.91 -16.18
C VAL A 236 -9.04 16.63 -16.20
N ASN A 237 -8.86 17.49 -17.18
CA ASN A 237 -7.67 18.31 -17.34
C ASN A 237 -7.73 19.49 -16.36
N LEU A 238 -6.95 19.40 -15.28
CA LEU A 238 -6.62 20.52 -14.40
C LEU A 238 -5.50 21.38 -15.03
N PRO A 239 -5.19 22.58 -14.51
CA PRO A 239 -4.04 23.34 -14.98
C PRO A 239 -2.77 22.51 -14.85
N ALA A 240 -1.93 22.42 -15.89
CA ALA A 240 -0.76 21.55 -15.85
C ALA A 240 0.15 21.82 -14.64
N TYR A 241 0.70 20.75 -14.06
CA TYR A 241 1.71 20.87 -13.01
C TYR A 241 2.93 21.66 -13.50
N THR A 242 3.43 22.56 -12.65
CA THR A 242 4.74 23.19 -12.80
C THR A 242 5.50 23.01 -11.50
N GLU A 243 6.82 22.82 -11.57
CA GLU A 243 7.67 22.61 -10.40
C GLU A 243 7.40 23.66 -9.31
N GLY A 244 7.15 23.19 -8.08
CA GLY A 244 6.87 24.02 -6.92
C GLY A 244 5.43 24.55 -6.81
N CYS A 245 4.54 24.19 -7.72
CA CYS A 245 3.12 24.55 -7.62
C CYS A 245 2.45 23.97 -6.35
N ASP A 246 2.93 22.83 -5.87
CA ASP A 246 2.49 22.12 -4.67
C ASP A 246 3.33 22.43 -3.42
N ALA A 247 4.28 23.37 -3.50
CA ALA A 247 5.16 23.71 -2.38
C ALA A 247 4.42 24.35 -1.18
N ASP A 248 3.30 25.03 -1.43
CA ASP A 248 2.39 25.52 -0.39
C ASP A 248 1.02 24.83 -0.56
N PRO A 249 0.66 23.87 0.31
CA PRO A 249 -0.59 23.12 0.22
C PRO A 249 -1.86 24.00 0.16
N LYS A 250 -1.80 25.25 0.65
CA LYS A 250 -2.95 26.17 0.61
C LYS A 250 -3.08 26.92 -0.71
N LYS A 251 -2.02 26.97 -1.52
CA LYS A 251 -1.96 27.73 -2.79
C LYS A 251 -2.04 26.85 -4.04
N VAL A 252 -2.12 25.52 -3.88
CA VAL A 252 -2.17 24.58 -5.00
C VAL A 252 -3.32 24.94 -5.95
N ALA A 253 -2.97 25.09 -7.22
CA ALA A 253 -3.88 25.48 -8.30
C ALA A 253 -3.50 24.79 -9.63
N CYS A 254 -2.81 23.65 -9.57
CA CYS A 254 -2.42 22.84 -10.71
C CYS A 254 -2.68 21.35 -10.43
N ASP A 255 -2.70 20.55 -11.49
CA ASP A 255 -2.78 19.11 -11.44
C ASP A 255 -1.63 18.50 -10.65
N TYR A 256 -1.77 17.23 -10.30
CA TYR A 256 -0.73 16.47 -9.65
C TYR A 256 0.43 16.19 -10.62
N PRO A 257 1.67 16.17 -10.12
CA PRO A 257 2.80 15.70 -10.91
C PRO A 257 2.68 14.19 -11.16
N GLU A 258 3.30 13.73 -12.25
CA GLU A 258 3.68 12.32 -12.35
C GLU A 258 4.80 12.04 -11.34
N MET A 259 4.66 10.96 -10.58
CA MET A 259 5.57 10.59 -9.50
C MET A 259 6.26 9.28 -9.83
N ASP A 260 7.58 9.25 -9.66
CA ASP A 260 8.32 8.00 -9.51
C ASP A 260 8.11 7.47 -8.10
N LEU A 261 7.32 6.40 -7.96
CA LEU A 261 7.02 5.85 -6.65
C LEU A 261 8.28 5.19 -6.08
N ASP A 262 8.60 5.51 -4.83
CA ASP A 262 9.79 5.00 -4.17
C ASP A 262 9.48 4.13 -2.95
N LYS A 263 10.49 3.36 -2.56
CA LYS A 263 10.45 2.52 -1.37
C LYS A 263 11.13 3.27 -0.25
N ILE A 264 10.52 3.27 0.93
CA ILE A 264 11.11 3.84 2.14
C ILE A 264 11.31 2.72 3.14
N VAL A 265 12.48 2.66 3.75
CA VAL A 265 12.78 1.63 4.76
C VAL A 265 13.30 2.26 6.03
N SER A 266 13.14 1.57 7.16
CA SER A 266 13.79 1.99 8.40
C SER A 266 15.32 1.93 8.24
N THR A 267 16.04 2.88 8.86
CA THR A 267 17.51 2.88 8.90
C THR A 267 18.03 1.59 9.53
N LYS A 268 17.31 1.06 10.54
CA LYS A 268 17.63 -0.22 11.17
C LYS A 268 17.54 -1.38 10.18
N PHE A 269 16.43 -1.50 9.43
CA PHE A 269 16.26 -2.55 8.44
C PHE A 269 17.31 -2.46 7.33
N ALA A 270 17.67 -1.25 6.88
CA ALA A 270 18.74 -1.08 5.91
C ALA A 270 20.12 -1.56 6.41
N GLN A 271 20.39 -1.46 7.71
CA GLN A 271 21.65 -1.89 8.33
C GLN A 271 21.67 -3.39 8.66
N THR A 272 20.54 -3.94 9.13
CA THR A 272 20.48 -5.30 9.70
C THR A 272 19.66 -6.29 8.88
N GLY A 273 18.93 -5.84 7.86
CA GLY A 273 18.02 -6.68 7.07
C GLY A 273 18.72 -7.69 6.16
N GLY A 274 20.00 -7.48 5.85
CA GLY A 274 20.80 -8.38 5.01
C GLY A 274 20.11 -8.68 3.68
N LYS A 275 19.94 -9.97 3.35
CA LYS A 275 19.29 -10.42 2.11
C LYS A 275 17.86 -9.90 1.95
N ALA A 276 17.11 -9.72 3.05
CA ALA A 276 15.76 -9.14 2.95
C ALA A 276 15.79 -7.68 2.49
N TYR A 277 16.72 -6.87 3.01
CA TYR A 277 16.88 -5.49 2.56
C TYR A 277 17.33 -5.42 1.10
N GLU A 278 18.26 -6.28 0.68
CA GLU A 278 18.70 -6.34 -0.71
C GLU A 278 17.56 -6.68 -1.67
N LEU A 279 16.70 -7.66 -1.35
CA LEU A 279 15.51 -7.96 -2.13
C LEU A 279 14.57 -6.75 -2.24
N VAL A 280 14.25 -6.10 -1.12
CA VAL A 280 13.39 -4.90 -1.11
C VAL A 280 14.00 -3.77 -1.94
N LYS A 281 15.31 -3.55 -1.83
CA LYS A 281 16.02 -2.52 -2.59
C LYS A 281 15.98 -2.82 -4.09
N ASN A 282 16.21 -4.07 -4.47
CA ASN A 282 16.27 -4.50 -5.87
C ASN A 282 14.89 -4.65 -6.51
N PHE A 283 13.83 -4.83 -5.72
CA PHE A 283 12.46 -4.94 -6.20
C PHE A 283 12.11 -3.75 -7.11
N HIS A 284 11.81 -4.05 -8.37
CA HIS A 284 11.46 -3.05 -9.35
C HIS A 284 10.61 -3.70 -10.45
N TRP A 285 9.42 -3.15 -10.69
CA TRP A 285 8.48 -3.71 -11.66
C TRP A 285 7.61 -2.63 -12.32
N THR A 286 6.79 -3.04 -13.28
CA THR A 286 5.99 -2.13 -14.09
C THR A 286 4.61 -1.88 -13.48
N ASN A 287 3.97 -0.80 -13.93
CA ASN A 287 2.54 -0.53 -13.68
C ASN A 287 1.64 -1.69 -14.12
N GLU A 288 1.99 -2.36 -15.22
CA GLU A 288 1.24 -3.49 -15.77
C GLU A 288 1.34 -4.72 -14.85
N ASP A 289 2.52 -5.00 -14.30
CA ASP A 289 2.72 -6.09 -13.34
C ASP A 289 1.91 -5.87 -12.06
N GLN A 290 1.95 -4.65 -11.52
CA GLN A 290 1.16 -4.27 -10.35
C GLN A 290 -0.34 -4.44 -10.61
N ASN A 291 -0.84 -3.89 -11.71
CA ASN A 291 -2.26 -3.97 -12.05
C ASN A 291 -2.72 -5.40 -12.29
N ALA A 292 -1.88 -6.27 -12.86
CA ALA A 292 -2.23 -7.68 -13.07
C ALA A 292 -2.46 -8.41 -11.73
N VAL A 293 -1.57 -8.20 -10.75
CA VAL A 293 -1.71 -8.80 -9.41
C VAL A 293 -2.92 -8.21 -8.67
N ALA A 294 -3.11 -6.89 -8.74
CA ALA A 294 -4.24 -6.21 -8.14
C ALA A 294 -5.60 -6.66 -8.74
N ASP A 295 -5.67 -6.89 -10.06
CA ASP A 295 -6.85 -7.43 -10.74
C ASP A 295 -7.15 -8.86 -10.28
N ASP A 296 -6.13 -9.69 -10.09
CA ASP A 296 -6.30 -11.05 -9.58
C ASP A 296 -6.89 -11.06 -8.16
N MET A 297 -6.43 -10.16 -7.30
CA MET A 297 -6.95 -10.02 -5.93
C MET A 297 -8.39 -9.51 -5.94
N THR A 298 -8.68 -8.50 -6.75
CA THR A 298 -9.96 -7.79 -6.67
C THR A 298 -11.07 -8.45 -7.47
N ASN A 299 -10.77 -8.91 -8.68
CA ASN A 299 -11.77 -9.40 -9.64
C ASN A 299 -11.77 -10.92 -9.80
N ASN A 300 -10.66 -11.60 -9.49
CA ASN A 300 -10.57 -13.06 -9.56
C ASN A 300 -10.67 -13.75 -8.18
N GLY A 301 -10.87 -12.98 -7.11
CA GLY A 301 -11.11 -13.49 -5.76
C GLY A 301 -9.92 -14.22 -5.14
N MET A 302 -8.70 -13.94 -5.62
CA MET A 302 -7.48 -14.52 -5.05
C MET A 302 -7.09 -13.78 -3.77
N THR A 303 -6.53 -14.49 -2.80
CA THR A 303 -5.80 -13.83 -1.71
C THR A 303 -4.53 -13.17 -2.25
N GLY A 304 -3.99 -12.18 -1.53
CA GLY A 304 -2.72 -11.55 -1.91
C GLY A 304 -1.59 -12.56 -2.11
N GLU A 305 -1.49 -13.57 -1.26
CA GLU A 305 -0.51 -14.66 -1.39
C GLU A 305 -0.73 -15.51 -2.66
N GLN A 306 -1.98 -15.83 -3.01
CA GLN A 306 -2.31 -16.59 -4.21
C GLN A 306 -1.98 -15.80 -5.49
N ALA A 307 -2.34 -14.52 -5.52
CA ALA A 307 -2.05 -13.65 -6.65
C ALA A 307 -0.53 -13.43 -6.81
N ALA A 308 0.18 -13.20 -5.70
CA ALA A 308 1.63 -13.09 -5.69
C ALA A 308 2.31 -14.37 -6.19
N LYS A 309 1.89 -15.55 -5.68
CA LYS A 309 2.38 -16.85 -6.15
C LYS A 309 2.22 -17.01 -7.66
N LYS A 310 1.01 -16.75 -8.16
CA LYS A 310 0.69 -16.87 -9.59
C LYS A 310 1.60 -15.96 -10.43
N TRP A 311 1.79 -14.71 -10.02
CA TRP A 311 2.66 -13.77 -10.75
C TRP A 311 4.13 -14.20 -10.68
N VAL A 312 4.63 -14.61 -9.51
CA VAL A 312 6.02 -15.05 -9.30
C VAL A 312 6.33 -16.29 -10.16
N GLU A 313 5.45 -17.29 -10.19
CA GLU A 313 5.61 -18.49 -11.02
C GLU A 313 5.63 -18.16 -12.52
N ALA A 314 4.82 -17.18 -12.95
CA ALA A 314 4.75 -16.76 -14.35
C ALA A 314 5.90 -15.83 -14.77
N ASN A 315 6.59 -15.17 -13.83
CA ASN A 315 7.55 -14.10 -14.09
C ASN A 315 8.95 -14.38 -13.51
N THR A 316 9.38 -15.65 -13.47
CA THR A 316 10.69 -16.07 -12.91
C THR A 316 11.87 -15.23 -13.39
N ALA A 317 11.94 -14.94 -14.68
CA ALA A 317 13.03 -14.14 -15.25
C ALA A 317 13.06 -12.69 -14.72
N LYS A 318 11.92 -12.11 -14.34
CA LYS A 318 11.85 -10.73 -13.82
C LYS A 318 12.40 -10.66 -12.39
N TRP A 319 11.90 -11.51 -11.49
CA TRP A 319 12.21 -11.39 -10.07
C TRP A 319 13.53 -12.05 -9.66
N GLN A 320 14.07 -12.98 -10.45
CA GLN A 320 15.38 -13.58 -10.17
C GLN A 320 16.50 -12.54 -10.09
N ALA A 321 16.39 -11.43 -10.83
CA ALA A 321 17.33 -10.32 -10.74
C ALA A 321 17.25 -9.56 -9.40
N TRP A 322 16.14 -9.68 -8.67
CA TRP A 322 15.96 -9.03 -7.38
C TRP A 322 16.57 -9.82 -6.22
N ILE A 323 16.70 -11.14 -6.37
CA ILE A 323 17.20 -12.03 -5.31
C ILE A 323 18.70 -11.80 -5.09
N PRO A 324 19.13 -11.55 -3.84
CA PRO A 324 20.54 -11.41 -3.51
C PRO A 324 21.28 -12.75 -3.63
N LYS A 325 22.43 -12.72 -4.31
CA LYS A 325 23.31 -13.90 -4.49
C LYS A 325 23.91 -14.33 -3.16
#